data_AF-A0A497YAX7-F1
#
_entry.id   AF-A0A497YAX7-F1
#
_cell.length_a   1.000
_cell.length_b   1.000
_cell.length_c   1.000
_cell.angle_alpha   90.00
_cell.angle_beta   90.00
_cell.angle_gamma   90.00
#
_symmetry.space_group_name_H-M   'P 1'
#
loop_
_entity.id
_entity.type
_entity.pdbx_description
1 polymer ?
#
loop_
_entity_poly.entity_id
_entity_poly.type
_entity_poly.pdbx_seq_one_letter_code
_entity_poly.pdbx_strand_id
1 'polypeptide(L)' 'MSNATSQPAEIYTKAISEVEVGEIVANLGEILEIEEAANAYTLVISRLGEKQVIKFEKQTLLILISSEYFIKVDMGRNI' A
#
# COMPACT_ATOMS: atom_id res chain seq x y z
N MET A 1 -3.27 30.33 19.59
CA MET A 1 -3.53 29.42 18.46
C MET A 1 -2.34 28.51 18.33
N SER A 2 -2.49 27.21 18.55
CA SER A 2 -1.39 26.25 18.37
C SER A 2 -1.19 26.00 16.89
N ASN A 3 -0.05 26.41 16.34
CA ASN A 3 0.36 25.97 15.01
C ASN A 3 0.66 24.48 15.10
N ALA A 4 -0.27 23.64 14.65
CA ALA A 4 -0.02 22.23 14.45
C ALA A 4 0.90 22.10 13.23
N THR A 5 2.21 22.09 13.47
CA THR A 5 3.19 21.69 12.46
C THR A 5 3.07 20.18 12.29
N SER A 6 2.27 19.74 11.32
CA SER A 6 2.26 18.33 10.92
C SER A 6 3.61 18.02 10.29
N GLN A 7 4.44 17.21 10.96
CA GLN A 7 5.60 16.62 10.31
C GLN A 7 5.12 15.70 9.19
N PRO A 8 5.80 15.68 8.02
CA PRO A 8 5.47 14.74 6.97
C PRO A 8 5.67 13.31 7.47
N ALA A 9 4.71 12.43 7.15
CA ALA A 9 4.84 11.01 7.46
C ALA A 9 6.01 10.43 6.66
N GLU A 10 6.99 9.84 7.36
CA GLU A 10 8.08 9.13 6.71
C GLU A 10 7.59 7.78 6.18
N ILE A 11 7.86 7.52 4.90
CA ILE A 11 7.59 6.23 4.26
C ILE A 11 8.90 5.47 4.21
N TYR A 12 8.93 4.28 4.79
CA TYR A 12 10.11 3.41 4.83
C TYR A 12 9.70 1.96 4.53
N THR A 13 10.70 1.12 4.25
CA THR A 13 10.53 -0.32 4.04
C THR A 13 11.18 -1.10 5.18
N LYS A 14 10.58 -2.24 5.53
CA LYS A 14 11.09 -3.23 6.49
C LYS A 14 10.95 -4.63 5.90
N ALA A 15 11.78 -5.57 6.34
CA ALA A 15 11.50 -6.98 6.06
C ALA A 15 10.22 -7.41 6.80
N ILE A 16 9.47 -8.39 6.26
CA ILE A 16 8.22 -8.88 6.90
C ILE A 16 8.47 -9.40 8.33
N SER A 17 9.67 -9.93 8.59
CA SER A 17 10.12 -10.42 9.91
C SER A 17 10.36 -9.32 10.94
N GLU A 18 10.39 -8.05 10.52
CA GLU A 18 10.70 -6.88 11.35
C GLU A 18 9.47 -5.98 11.56
N VAL A 19 8.32 -6.38 11.03
CA VAL A 19 7.05 -5.63 11.18
C VAL A 19 6.52 -5.81 12.60
N GLU A 20 6.11 -4.71 13.21
CA GLU A 20 5.60 -4.66 14.58
C GLU A 20 4.09 -4.36 14.63
N VAL A 21 3.43 -4.81 15.70
CA VAL A 21 2.00 -4.51 15.92
C VAL A 21 1.82 -3.00 16.13
N GLY A 22 0.91 -2.41 15.37
CA GLY A 22 0.62 -0.97 15.42
C GLY A 22 1.21 -0.19 14.25
N GLU A 23 2.10 -0.80 13.46
CA GLU A 23 2.59 -0.21 12.22
C GLU A 23 1.53 -0.27 11.10
N ILE A 24 1.50 0.76 10.25
CA ILE A 24 0.59 0.84 9.11
C ILE A 24 1.30 0.29 7.87
N VAL A 25 0.77 -0.80 7.30
CA VAL A 25 1.33 -1.43 6.10
C VAL A 25 0.73 -0.79 4.84
N ALA A 26 1.57 -0.12 4.05
CA ALA A 26 1.21 0.45 2.76
C ALA A 26 1.70 -0.46 1.61
N ASN A 27 1.02 -1.59 1.37
CA ASN A 27 1.37 -2.51 0.28
C ASN A 27 0.14 -3.20 -0.32
N LEU A 28 -0.47 -2.57 -1.31
CA LEU A 28 -1.62 -3.10 -2.05
C LEU A 28 -1.23 -3.74 -3.39
N GLY A 29 0.05 -4.01 -3.65
CA GLY A 29 0.47 -4.53 -4.96
C GLY A 29 0.16 -3.57 -6.13
N GLU A 30 0.25 -4.07 -7.36
CA GLU A 30 -0.01 -3.29 -8.57
C GLU A 30 -1.52 -3.13 -8.81
N ILE A 31 -1.99 -1.91 -9.07
CA ILE A 31 -3.39 -1.67 -9.46
C ILE A 31 -3.55 -2.08 -10.93
N LEU A 32 -4.41 -3.06 -11.18
CA LEU A 32 -4.72 -3.56 -12.51
C LEU A 32 -5.94 -2.87 -13.10
N GLU A 33 -6.98 -2.68 -12.29
CA GLU A 33 -8.26 -2.11 -12.72
C GLU A 33 -8.83 -1.24 -11.59
N ILE A 34 -9.56 -0.18 -11.98
CA ILE A 34 -10.26 0.73 -11.07
C ILE A 34 -11.71 0.83 -11.54
N GLU A 35 -12.65 0.58 -10.63
CA GLU A 35 -14.07 0.83 -10.86
C GLU A 35 -14.58 1.86 -9.87
N GLU A 36 -15.29 2.87 -10.37
CA GLU A 36 -15.96 3.87 -9.55
C GLU A 36 -17.46 3.58 -9.46
N ALA A 37 -17.98 3.59 -8.24
CA ALA A 37 -19.41 3.58 -7.97
C ALA A 37 -19.81 4.88 -7.23
N ALA A 38 -21.12 5.13 -7.10
CA ALA A 38 -21.63 6.35 -6.47
C ALA A 38 -21.01 6.63 -5.09
N ASN A 39 -20.83 5.60 -4.26
CA ASN A 39 -20.38 5.72 -2.86
C ASN A 39 -19.06 4.99 -2.56
N ALA A 40 -18.37 4.45 -3.57
CA ALA A 40 -17.17 3.63 -3.34
C ALA A 40 -16.24 3.60 -4.56
N TYR A 41 -14.98 3.23 -4.30
CA TYR A 41 -14.04 2.80 -5.31
C TYR A 41 -13.72 1.32 -5.11
N THR A 42 -13.62 0.57 -6.20
CA THR A 42 -13.11 -0.80 -6.18
C THR A 42 -11.79 -0.83 -6.93
N LEU A 43 -10.75 -1.37 -6.30
CA LEU A 43 -9.47 -1.65 -6.93
C LEU A 43 -9.33 -3.14 -7.14
N VAL A 44 -8.97 -3.54 -8.36
CA VAL A 44 -8.44 -4.88 -8.64
C VAL A 44 -6.92 -4.76 -8.62
N ILE A 45 -6.27 -5.50 -7.74
CA ILE A 45 -4.82 -5.46 -7.53
C ILE A 45 -4.17 -6.81 -7.81
N SER A 46 -2.92 -6.80 -8.26
CA SER A 46 -2.03 -7.97 -8.35
C SER A 46 -1.18 -8.05 -7.09
N ARG A 47 -1.40 -9.08 -6.26
CA ARG A 47 -0.64 -9.26 -5.02
C ARG A 47 -0.50 -10.74 -4.67
N LEU A 48 0.68 -11.15 -4.20
CA LEU A 48 1.01 -12.54 -3.84
C LEU A 48 0.73 -13.55 -4.97
N GLY A 49 0.87 -13.14 -6.23
CA GLY A 49 0.60 -13.98 -7.40
C GLY A 49 -0.88 -14.16 -7.72
N GLU A 50 -1.77 -13.45 -7.04
CA GLU A 50 -3.22 -13.53 -7.22
C GLU A 50 -3.85 -12.17 -7.54
N LYS A 51 -5.04 -12.20 -8.16
CA LYS A 51 -5.90 -11.02 -8.28
C LYS A 51 -6.72 -10.86 -7.02
N GLN A 52 -6.67 -9.70 -6.39
CA GLN A 52 -7.48 -9.37 -5.22
C GLN A 52 -8.36 -8.16 -5.53
N VAL A 53 -9.62 -8.20 -5.07
CA VAL A 53 -10.59 -7.10 -5.26
C VAL A 53 -10.82 -6.45 -3.91
N ILE A 54 -10.52 -5.15 -3.81
CA ILE A 54 -10.66 -4.39 -2.56
C ILE A 54 -11.55 -3.18 -2.81
N LYS A 55 -12.54 -3.01 -1.94
CA LYS A 55 -13.49 -1.90 -1.99
C LYS A 55 -13.17 -0.86 -0.91
N PHE A 56 -13.16 0.40 -1.28
CA PHE A 56 -12.85 1.55 -0.44
C PHE A 56 -14.04 2.52 -0.40
N GLU A 57 -14.22 3.19 0.73
CA GLU A 57 -15.06 4.39 0.79
C GLU A 57 -14.40 5.53 0.02
N LYS A 58 -15.19 6.45 -0.56
CA LYS A 58 -14.66 7.54 -1.40
C LYS A 58 -13.65 8.46 -0.72
N GLN A 59 -13.74 8.62 0.59
CA GLN A 59 -12.81 9.46 1.37
C GLN A 59 -11.55 8.72 1.84
N THR A 60 -11.37 7.45 1.46
CA THR A 60 -10.19 6.68 1.88
C THR A 60 -8.93 7.24 1.23
N LEU A 61 -7.93 7.55 2.04
CA LEU A 61 -6.61 7.96 1.58
C LEU A 61 -5.72 6.73 1.36
N LEU A 62 -4.98 6.71 0.26
CA LEU A 62 -4.03 5.65 -0.09
C LEU A 62 -2.62 6.20 -0.18
N ILE A 63 -1.64 5.41 0.24
CA ILE A 63 -0.22 5.69 0.01
C ILE A 63 0.17 5.04 -1.32
N LEU A 64 0.63 5.86 -2.28
CA LEU A 64 1.09 5.40 -3.59
C LEU A 64 2.62 5.45 -3.65
N ILE A 65 3.23 4.34 -4.05
CA ILE A 65 4.69 4.22 -4.23
C ILE A 65 4.95 4.17 -5.74
N SER A 66 5.81 5.06 -6.25
CA SER A 66 6.19 5.06 -7.66
C SER A 66 6.95 3.79 -8.02
N SER A 67 6.67 3.21 -9.18
CA SER A 67 7.23 1.93 -9.62
C SER A 67 8.75 1.97 -9.82
N GLU A 68 9.33 3.16 -9.96
CA GLU A 68 10.77 3.37 -10.10
C GLU A 68 11.58 3.06 -8.81
N TYR A 69 10.90 2.83 -7.68
CA TYR A 69 11.52 2.56 -6.38
C TYR A 69 11.31 1.13 -5.84
N PHE A 70 10.70 0.22 -6.62
CA PHE A 70 10.63 -1.18 -6.19
C PHE A 70 11.99 -1.85 -6.31
N ILE A 71 12.72 -1.90 -5.18
CA ILE A 71 13.78 -2.88 -4.97
C ILE A 71 13.10 -4.25 -5.02
N LYS A 72 13.40 -5.04 -6.07
CA LYS A 72 13.09 -6.47 -6.07
C LYS A 72 13.86 -7.09 -4.90
N VAL A 73 13.18 -7.29 -3.77
CA VAL A 73 13.73 -8.10 -2.69
C VAL A 73 13.73 -9.52 -3.21
N ASP A 74 14.91 -9.99 -3.64
CA ASP A 74 15.12 -11.38 -4.00
C ASP A 74 14.93 -12.22 -2.74
N MET A 75 13.75 -12.83 -2.61
CA MET A 75 13.47 -13.83 -1.60
C MET A 75 14.17 -15.11 -2.04
N GLY A 76 15.50 -15.12 -1.90
CA GLY A 76 16.37 -16.22 -2.32
C GLY A 76 15.79 -17.55 -1.88
N ARG A 77 15.55 -18.45 -2.84
CA ARG A 77 15.21 -19.84 -2.54
C ARG A 77 16.47 -20.46 -1.94
N ASN A 78 16.44 -20.73 -0.63
CA ASN A 78 17.35 -21.72 -0.04
C ASN A 78 16.96 -23.08 -0.63
N ILE A 79 17.72 -23.52 -1.63
CA ILE A 79 17.81 -24.92 -2.09
C ILE A 79 18.70 -25.71 -1.13
#